data_AF-F3CER0-F1
#
_entry.id   AF-F3CER0-F1
#
_cell.length_a   1.000
_cell.length_b   1.000
_cell.length_c   1.000
_cell.angle_alpha   90.00
_cell.angle_beta   90.00
_cell.angle_gamma   90.00
#
_symmetry.space_group_name_H-M   'P 1'
#
loop_
_entity.id
_entity.type
_entity.pdbx_description
1 polymer ?
#
loop_
_entity_poly.entity_id
_entity_poly.type
_entity_poly.pdbx_seq_one_letter_code
_entity_poly.pdbx_strand_id
1 'polypeptide(L)' 'MASGYAGLDNELFYLDKTMMVFGDAKKVIEDMVKAVENA' A
#
# COMPACT_ATOMS: atom_id res chain seq x y z
N MET A 1 -7.39 -5.76 5.74
CA MET A 1 -6.20 -5.22 6.43
C MET A 1 -5.77 -6.28 7.43
N ALA A 2 -4.56 -6.82 7.28
CA ALA A 2 -4.06 -7.84 8.17
C ALA A 2 -3.17 -7.16 9.22
N SER A 3 -3.31 -7.56 10.48
CA SER A 3 -2.41 -7.14 11.54
C SER A 3 -1.02 -7.71 11.30
N GLY A 4 0.02 -6.95 11.63
CA GLY A 4 1.39 -7.44 11.63
C GLY A 4 1.63 -8.49 12.72
N TYR A 5 2.90 -8.82 12.96
CA TYR A 5 3.31 -9.82 13.94
C TYR A 5 2.70 -9.62 15.34
N ALA A 6 2.60 -8.37 15.80
CA ALA A 6 2.06 -8.02 17.10
C ALA A 6 0.53 -8.18 17.23
N GLY A 7 -0.19 -8.42 16.12
CA GLY A 7 -1.64 -8.62 16.14
C GLY A 7 -2.46 -7.36 16.44
N LEU A 8 -1.83 -6.18 16.48
CA LEU A 8 -2.49 -4.90 16.72
C LEU A 8 -2.90 -4.24 15.40
N ASP A 9 -4.01 -3.51 15.45
CA ASP A 9 -4.48 -2.70 14.34
C ASP A 9 -3.67 -1.41 14.20
N ASN A 10 -3.53 -0.89 12.98
CA ASN A 10 -2.71 0.29 12.71
C ASN A 10 -3.58 1.52 12.43
N GLU A 11 -3.59 2.45 13.39
CA GLU A 11 -4.37 3.69 13.32
C GLU A 11 -4.02 4.56 12.09
N LEU A 12 -2.79 4.47 11.57
CA LEU A 12 -2.37 5.25 10.41
C LEU A 12 -3.16 4.93 9.14
N PHE A 13 -3.75 3.73 9.05
CA PHE A 13 -4.56 3.31 7.90
C PHE A 13 -5.87 4.11 7.77
N TYR A 14 -6.30 4.78 8.84
CA TYR A 14 -7.55 5.52 8.90
C TYR A 14 -7.39 7.04 8.81
N LEU A 15 -6.16 7.54 8.73
CA LEU A 15 -5.89 8.97 8.63
C LEU A 15 -6.24 9.50 7.24
N ASP A 16 -6.85 10.68 7.17
CA ASP A 16 -7.28 11.32 5.92
C ASP A 16 -6.15 11.55 4.90
N LYS A 17 -4.90 11.67 5.38
CA LYS A 17 -3.70 11.89 4.54
C LYS A 17 -2.97 10.59 4.19
N THR A 18 -3.53 9.44 4.52
CA THR A 18 -2.98 8.13 4.19
C THR A 18 -3.88 7.45 3.17
N MET A 19 -3.29 7.01 2.05
CA MET A 19 -3.98 6.19 1.07
C MET A 19 -3.37 4.79 1.05
N MET A 20 -4.22 3.77 1.18
CA MET A 20 -3.82 2.38 1.08
C MET A 20 -3.88 1.92 -0.38
N VAL A 21 -2.76 1.43 -0.91
CA VAL A 21 -2.72 0.78 -2.22
C VAL A 21 -2.70 -0.74 -2.01
N PHE A 22 -3.76 -1.41 -2.47
CA PHE A 22 -3.94 -2.86 -2.25
C PHE A 22 -3.41 -3.68 -3.41
N GLY A 23 -2.66 -4.74 -3.11
CA GLY A 23 -2.16 -5.70 -4.10
C GLY A 23 -0.96 -6.49 -3.59
N ASP A 24 -0.48 -7.41 -4.42
CA ASP A 24 0.84 -8.01 -4.23
C ASP A 24 1.91 -6.93 -4.39
N ALA A 25 2.89 -6.93 -3.47
CA ALA A 25 3.89 -5.86 -3.39
C ALA A 25 4.72 -5.75 -4.68
N LYS A 26 5.13 -6.87 -5.25
CA LYS A 26 5.94 -6.87 -6.47
C LYS A 26 5.14 -6.33 -7.65
N LYS A 27 3.93 -6.83 -7.84
CA LYS A 27 3.06 -6.39 -8.93
C LYS A 27 2.75 -4.89 -8.87
N VAL A 28 2.37 -4.39 -7.69
CA VAL A 28 2.03 -2.96 -7.51
C VAL A 28 3.23 -2.07 -7.87
N ILE A 29 4.44 -2.43 -7.44
CA ILE A 29 5.65 -1.66 -7.74
C ILE A 29 5.96 -1.69 -9.24
N GLU A 30 5.90 -2.87 -9.88
CA GLU A 30 6.15 -2.97 -11.32
C GLU A 30 5.16 -2.14 -12.15
N ASP A 31 3.88 -2.14 -11.78
CA ASP A 31 2.84 -1.36 -12.45
C ASP A 31 3.03 0.16 -12.22
N MET A 32 3.43 0.57 -11.01
CA MET A 32 3.74 1.98 -10.70
C MET A 32 4.92 2.51 -11.49
N VAL A 33 6.02 1.74 -11.59
CA VAL A 33 7.21 2.17 -12.35
C VAL A 33 6.84 2.37 -13.83
N LYS A 34 6.12 1.41 -14.43
CA LYS A 34 5.64 1.54 -15.81
C LYS A 34 4.72 2.75 -16.02
N ALA A 35 3.86 3.06 -15.06
CA ALA A 35 2.97 4.22 -15.16
C ALA A 35 3.74 5.55 -15.18
N VAL A 36 4.84 5.65 -14.45
CA VAL A 36 5.71 6.84 -14.41
C VAL A 36 6.58 6.94 -15.66
N GLU A 37 7.11 5.83 -16.18
CA GLU A 37 7.94 5.83 -17.40
C GLU A 37 7.15 6.21 -18.67
N ASN A 38 5.84 5.97 -18.68
CA ASN A 38 4.96 6.27 -19.81
C ASN A 38 4.19 7.61 -19.64
N ALA A 39 4.56 8.43 -18.66
CA ALA A 39 4.01 9.78 -18.43
C ALA A 39 4.85 10.85 -19.12
#